data_AF-A0A543AW94-F1
#
_entry.id   AF-A0A543AW94-F1
#
_cell.length_a   1.000
_cell.length_b   1.000
_cell.length_c   1.000
_cell.angle_alpha   90.00
_cell.angle_beta   90.00
_cell.angle_gamma   90.00
#
_symmetry.space_group_name_H-M   'P 1'
#
loop_
_entity.id
_entity.type
_entity.pdbx_description
1 polymer ?
#
loop_
_entity_poly.entity_id
_entity_poly.type
_entity_poly.pdbx_seq_one_letter_code
_entity_poly.pdbx_strand_id
1 'polypeptide(L)' 'MTLVRAISDLLSMMPGPDADIADRVKFFQRKAEVFDRVAAEDAEHSTEAAELAQKARTQASELAGGAS' A
#
# COMPACT_ATOMS: atom_id res chain seq x y z
N MET A 1 3.68 -3.35 -17.12
CA MET A 1 4.46 -2.97 -15.92
C MET A 1 4.61 -4.24 -15.09
N THR A 2 5.81 -4.58 -14.60
CA THR A 2 6.06 -5.84 -13.87
C THR A 2 5.80 -5.66 -12.36
N LEU A 3 5.48 -6.74 -11.62
CA LEU A 3 5.32 -6.71 -10.15
C LEU A 3 6.54 -6.11 -9.45
N VAL A 4 7.75 -6.49 -9.89
CA VAL A 4 9.02 -5.91 -9.41
C VAL A 4 9.03 -4.39 -9.55
N ARG A 5 8.62 -3.86 -10.71
CA ARG A 5 8.56 -2.41 -10.93
C ARG A 5 7.52 -1.74 -10.05
N ALA A 6 6.36 -2.37 -9.83
CA ALA A 6 5.32 -1.84 -8.95
C ALA A 6 5.78 -1.75 -7.48
N ILE A 7 6.52 -2.74 -7.00
CA ILE A 7 7.10 -2.74 -5.65
C ILE A 7 8.23 -1.70 -5.56
N SER A 8 9.12 -1.61 -6.55
CA SER A 8 10.17 -0.58 -6.58
C SER A 8 9.57 0.83 -6.58
N ASP A 9 8.54 1.08 -7.38
CA ASP A 9 7.84 2.36 -7.42
C ASP A 9 7.20 2.67 -6.06
N LEU A 10 6.55 1.69 -5.42
CA LEU A 10 6.00 1.85 -4.09
C LEU A 10 7.05 2.24 -3.05
N LEU A 11 8.22 1.58 -3.05
CA LEU A 11 9.31 1.88 -2.12
C LEU A 11 9.89 3.28 -2.36
N SER A 12 9.95 3.74 -3.62
CA SER A 12 10.40 5.10 -3.94
C SER A 12 9.44 6.18 -3.46
N MET A 13 8.17 5.85 -3.27
CA MET A 13 7.12 6.74 -2.75
C MET A 13 7.01 6.71 -1.23
N MET A 14 7.90 6.01 -0.53
CA MET A 14 7.82 5.88 0.93
C MET A 14 7.90 7.27 1.57
N PRO A 15 6.86 7.71 2.30
CA PRO A 15 6.84 9.02 2.91
C PRO A 15 7.89 9.10 4.01
N GLY A 16 8.58 10.24 4.09
CA GLY A 16 9.49 10.55 5.19
C GLY A 16 8.77 10.70 6.55
N PRO A 17 9.52 10.79 7.65
CA PRO A 17 8.94 10.90 9.00
C PRO A 17 8.07 12.15 9.18
N ASP A 18 8.41 13.24 8.48
CA ASP A 18 7.71 14.53 8.54
C ASP A 18 6.67 14.70 7.42
N ALA A 19 6.38 13.66 6.65
CA ALA A 19 5.38 13.72 5.59
C ALA A 19 4.00 14.00 6.17
N ASP A 20 3.23 14.83 5.48
CA ASP A 20 1.87 15.16 5.91
C ASP A 20 0.96 13.91 5.89
N ILE A 21 -0.17 14.03 6.58
CA ILE A 21 -1.14 12.93 6.69
C ILE A 21 -1.66 12.54 5.30
N ALA A 22 -1.84 13.48 4.38
CA ALA A 22 -2.38 13.21 3.06
C ALA A 22 -1.43 12.34 2.21
N ASP A 23 -0.13 12.60 2.25
CA ASP A 23 0.88 11.83 1.54
C ASP A 23 1.08 10.46 2.16
N ARG A 24 0.98 10.35 3.49
CA ARG A 24 0.95 9.05 4.18
C ARG A 24 -0.27 8.22 3.77
N VAL A 25 -1.45 8.84 3.68
CA VAL A 25 -2.68 8.18 3.21
C VAL A 25 -2.52 7.71 1.77
N LYS A 26 -2.01 8.55 0.86
CA LYS A 26 -1.76 8.17 -0.54
C LYS A 26 -0.80 6.98 -0.65
N PHE A 27 0.26 6.98 0.16
CA PHE A 27 1.20 5.86 0.21
C PHE A 27 0.50 4.55 0.59
N PHE A 28 -0.30 4.55 1.66
CA PHE A 28 -0.99 3.33 2.10
C PHE A 28 -2.07 2.87 1.10
N GLN A 29 -2.77 3.79 0.45
CA GLN A 29 -3.67 3.46 -0.66
C GLN A 29 -2.92 2.79 -1.81
N ARG A 30 -1.78 3.36 -2.22
CA ARG A 30 -0.96 2.79 -3.29
C ARG A 30 -0.36 1.44 -2.91
N LYS A 31 0.04 1.28 -1.65
CA LYS A 31 0.50 0.01 -1.09
C LYS A 31 -0.57 -1.07 -1.23
N ALA A 32 -1.83 -0.76 -0.89
CA ALA A 32 -2.94 -1.69 -1.04
C ALA A 32 -3.13 -2.14 -2.49
N GLU A 33 -3.13 -1.19 -3.44
CA GLU A 33 -3.27 -1.50 -4.87
C GLU A 33 -2.16 -2.40 -5.41
N VAL A 34 -0.92 -2.21 -4.96
CA VAL A 34 0.21 -3.04 -5.39
C VAL A 34 0.05 -4.47 -4.87
N PHE A 35 -0.32 -4.63 -3.60
CA PHE A 35 -0.53 -5.95 -3.02
C PHE A 35 -1.78 -6.65 -3.56
N ASP A 36 -2.83 -5.93 -3.96
CA ASP A 36 -3.97 -6.53 -4.68
C ASP A 36 -3.53 -7.14 -6.01
N ARG A 37 -2.64 -6.46 -6.75
CA ARG A 37 -2.11 -7.00 -8.00
C ARG A 37 -1.22 -8.21 -7.76
N VAL A 38 -0.35 -8.17 -6.75
CA VAL A 38 0.43 -9.35 -6.35
C VAL A 38 -0.51 -10.51 -6.01
N ALA A 39 -1.59 -10.24 -5.27
CA ALA A 39 -2.55 -11.26 -4.90
C ALA A 39 -3.28 -11.91 -6.10
N ALA A 40 -3.55 -11.11 -7.14
CA ALA A 40 -4.20 -11.57 -8.36
C ALA A 40 -3.25 -12.26 -9.35
N GLU A 41 -1.97 -11.87 -9.37
CA GLU A 41 -0.99 -12.31 -10.38
C GLU A 41 -0.05 -13.42 -9.87
N ASP A 42 0.16 -13.53 -8.56
CA ASP A 42 1.04 -14.52 -7.93
C ASP A 42 0.25 -15.43 -6.99
N ALA A 43 -0.06 -16.64 -7.48
CA ALA A 43 -0.85 -17.61 -6.73
C ALA A 43 -0.15 -18.09 -5.44
N GLU A 44 1.19 -18.16 -5.45
CA GLU A 44 2.00 -18.63 -4.31
C GLU A 44 1.90 -17.66 -3.13
N HIS A 45 1.90 -16.35 -3.42
CA HIS A 45 1.85 -15.29 -2.40
C HIS A 45 0.46 -14.68 -2.24
N SER A 46 -0.57 -15.26 -2.85
CA SER A 46 -1.87 -14.60 -3.01
C SER A 46 -2.56 -14.24 -1.70
N THR A 47 -2.54 -15.15 -0.72
CA THR A 47 -3.19 -14.93 0.58
C THR A 47 -2.44 -13.89 1.41
N GLU A 48 -1.10 -14.00 1.50
CA GLU A 48 -0.29 -13.02 2.22
C GLU A 48 -0.42 -11.62 1.61
N ALA A 49 -0.41 -11.52 0.28
CA ALA A 49 -0.59 -10.25 -0.42
C ALA A 49 -1.98 -9.65 -0.14
N ALA A 50 -3.05 -10.46 -0.14
CA ALA A 50 -4.39 -9.97 0.18
C ALA A 50 -4.47 -9.43 1.63
N GLU A 51 -3.81 -10.08 2.59
CA GLU A 51 -3.73 -9.59 3.96
C GLU A 51 -2.96 -8.26 4.07
N LEU A 52 -1.85 -8.13 3.35
CA LEU A 52 -1.07 -6.89 3.31
C LEU A 52 -1.84 -5.75 2.66
N ALA A 53 -2.61 -6.03 1.60
CA ALA A 53 -3.50 -5.06 0.99
C ALA A 53 -4.56 -4.58 1.98
N GLN A 54 -5.19 -5.50 2.72
CA GLN A 54 -6.19 -5.15 3.72
C GLN A 54 -5.61 -4.33 4.87
N LYS A 55 -4.45 -4.72 5.40
CA LYS A 55 -3.74 -3.94 6.44
C LYS A 55 -3.44 -2.53 5.96
N ALA A 56 -2.97 -2.36 4.72
CA ALA A 56 -2.69 -1.05 4.16
C ALA A 56 -3.96 -0.18 4.02
N ARG A 57 -5.10 -0.75 3.63
CA ARG A 57 -6.39 -0.04 3.62
C ARG A 57 -6.79 0.43 5.02
N THR A 58 -6.69 -0.43 6.02
CA THR A 58 -6.98 -0.07 7.42
C THR A 58 -6.12 1.10 7.87
N GLN A 59 -4.80 1.06 7.61
CA GLN A 59 -3.89 2.16 7.94
C GLN A 59 -4.26 3.48 7.25
N ALA A 60 -4.66 3.43 5.97
CA ALA A 60 -5.13 4.61 5.25
C ALA A 60 -6.42 5.17 5.88
N SER A 61 -7.38 4.31 6.24
CA SER A 61 -8.63 4.71 6.88
C SER A 61 -8.42 5.30 8.27
N GLU A 62 -7.54 4.71 9.09
CA GLU A 62 -7.21 5.21 10.43
C GLU A 62 -6.56 6.59 10.36
N LEU A 63 -5.64 6.81 9.42
CA LEU A 63 -5.01 8.11 9.20
C LEU A 63 -5.98 9.17 8.70
N ALA A 64 -6.88 8.80 7.78
CA ALA A 64 -7.88 9.73 7.24
C ALA A 64 -8.99 10.06 8.27
N GLY A 65 -9.37 9.10 9.12
CA GLY A 65 -10.37 9.28 10.17
C GLY A 65 -9.85 9.98 11.43
N GLY A 66 -8.55 9.82 11.75
CA GLY A 66 -7.89 10.49 12.87
C GLY A 66 -7.47 11.94 12.60
N ALA A 67 -7.70 12.45 11.39
CA ALA A 67 -7.43 13.84 11.00
C ALA A 67 -8.60 14.81 11.27
N SER A 68 -9.57 14.39 12.11
CA SER A 68 -10.74 15.20 12.50
C SER A 68 -10.48 16.03 13.74
#